data_AF-A0A4R7HXQ5-F1
#
_entry.id   AF-A0A4R7HXQ5-F1
#
_cell.length_a   1.000
_cell.length_b   1.000
_cell.length_c   1.000
_cell.angle_alpha   90.00
_cell.angle_beta   90.00
_cell.angle_gamma   90.00
#
_symmetry.space_group_name_H-M   'P 1'
#
loop_
_entity.id
_entity.type
_entity.pdbx_description
1 polymer ?
#
loop_
_entity_poly.entity_id
_entity_poly.type
_entity_poly.pdbx_seq_one_letter_code
_entity_poly.pdbx_strand_id
1 'polypeptide(L)'
;MPLPALFAILVAALVGAAVVARSGTRSLPLRALAGALGGGLGALAVSAPIDFCTFSDEYETKDYVFGLVLMAAGAAAGIAAARAAMAPERKPDTNATSHSVWRNWWMPWLLLSPTLAVLVVFLYWPAIETIRYSTKLARLSNPKQVDRCVYNFTELIGPSRPWLALVLAGLGMVGIAAGVLLDRQGRRVARSARTIVSAVSAISLFAALAFIFTDDYRQVYVVTMIISVGTVVGGLVISLGIAFIAYQPIRGASVYRTLLIWPYAISPPIAGLLFFVIFDANTGIIDHWTTTLLDTGLADYRTTPVLAQLVVIIASIWKTLGYNLLFYVAGLQTIPPDQVEAAMIDGASAWQRFRYVVIPALSPITFFLIVTNLTYAFFETYGTIDYLTKGGPAGATNVAMYEIIQVFNTGGDLGRGSAQSMILFAGVVGLTMWQFRSTGRRVTYG
;
A
#
# COMPACT_ATOMS: atom_id res chain seq x y z
N MET A 1 -26.11 15.13 23.76
CA MET A 1 -24.66 14.97 23.58
C MET A 1 -24.02 14.90 24.97
N PRO A 2 -23.18 13.89 25.28
CA PRO A 2 -22.45 13.87 26.53
C PRO A 2 -21.44 15.04 26.58
N LEU A 3 -21.34 15.72 27.72
CA LEU A 3 -20.40 16.83 28.01
C LEU A 3 -18.96 16.64 27.48
N PRO A 4 -18.31 15.46 27.58
CA PRO A 4 -16.96 15.27 27.06
C PRO A 4 -16.85 15.32 25.53
N ALA A 5 -17.90 14.97 24.78
CA ALA A 5 -17.90 15.04 23.32
C ALA A 5 -17.93 16.49 22.81
N LEU A 6 -18.74 17.34 23.46
CA LEU A 6 -18.75 18.78 23.21
C LEU A 6 -17.38 19.39 23.50
N PHE A 7 -16.72 18.94 24.57
CA PHE A 7 -15.37 19.38 24.92
C PHE A 7 -14.33 19.00 23.86
N ALA A 8 -14.32 17.76 23.37
CA ALA A 8 -13.38 17.31 22.35
C ALA A 8 -13.57 18.04 21.00
N ILE A 9 -14.82 18.27 20.58
CA ILE A 9 -15.13 19.03 19.35
C ILE A 9 -14.69 20.49 19.49
N LEU A 10 -14.92 21.10 20.66
CA LEU A 10 -14.43 22.44 20.98
C LEU A 10 -12.91 22.52 20.93
N VAL A 11 -12.20 21.55 21.51
CA VAL A 11 -10.73 21.49 21.48
C VAL A 11 -10.22 21.36 20.04
N ALA A 12 -10.81 20.47 19.23
CA ALA A 12 -10.43 20.31 17.82
C ALA A 12 -10.68 21.58 16.99
N ALA A 13 -11.81 22.27 17.23
CA ALA A 13 -12.13 23.55 16.59
C ALA A 13 -11.16 24.66 17.00
N LEU A 14 -10.80 24.74 18.30
CA LEU A 14 -9.85 25.72 18.82
C LEU A 14 -8.43 25.47 18.30
N VAL A 15 -7.98 24.21 18.24
CA VAL A 15 -6.68 23.85 17.66
C VAL A 15 -6.66 24.16 16.16
N GLY A 16 -7.74 23.85 15.44
CA GLY A 16 -7.89 24.20 14.03
C GLY A 16 -7.79 25.72 13.80
N ALA A 17 -8.46 26.52 14.62
CA ALA A 17 -8.39 27.97 14.58
C ALA A 17 -6.96 28.48 14.87
N ALA A 18 -6.29 27.97 15.91
CA ALA A 18 -4.95 28.39 16.31
C ALA A 18 -3.89 28.05 15.24
N VAL A 19 -4.01 26.88 14.61
CA VAL A 19 -3.07 26.42 13.58
C VAL A 19 -3.21 27.23 12.29
N VAL A 20 -4.43 27.64 11.93
CA VAL A 20 -4.67 28.50 10.75
C VAL A 20 -4.28 29.95 11.03
N ALA A 21 -4.52 30.46 12.25
CA ALA A 21 -4.10 31.80 12.67
C ALA A 21 -2.57 32.02 12.60
N ARG A 22 -1.77 30.98 12.83
CA ARG A 22 -0.29 31.03 12.72
C ARG A 22 0.27 31.09 11.29
N SER A 23 -0.56 30.99 10.25
CA SER A 23 -0.13 31.00 8.83
C SER A 23 0.20 32.39 8.25
N GLY A 24 0.13 33.46 9.06
CA GLY A 24 0.85 34.72 8.80
C GLY A 24 0.26 35.68 7.74
N THR A 25 -1.04 35.63 7.44
CA THR A 25 -1.67 36.52 6.44
C THR A 25 -2.78 37.42 7.02
N ARG A 26 -2.96 38.62 6.43
CA ARG A 26 -3.64 39.81 7.01
C ARG A 26 -5.14 39.68 7.40
N SER A 27 -5.86 38.63 7.00
CA SER A 27 -7.29 38.45 7.32
C SER A 27 -7.50 37.35 8.39
N LEU A 28 -7.08 37.63 9.62
CA LEU A 28 -7.08 36.67 10.73
C LEU A 28 -8.46 36.10 11.12
N PRO A 29 -9.57 36.87 11.21
CA PRO A 29 -10.81 36.37 11.81
C PRO A 29 -11.59 35.41 10.90
N LEU A 30 -11.69 35.73 9.59
CA LEU A 30 -12.45 34.91 8.64
C LEU A 30 -11.82 33.52 8.44
N ARG A 31 -10.49 33.44 8.47
CA ARG A 31 -9.73 32.20 8.32
C ARG A 31 -9.67 31.38 9.61
N ALA A 32 -9.63 32.02 10.78
CA ALA A 32 -9.78 31.33 12.06
C ALA A 32 -11.16 30.63 12.15
N LEU A 33 -12.22 31.29 11.67
CA LEU A 33 -13.57 30.73 11.58
C LEU A 33 -13.63 29.54 10.61
N ALA A 34 -13.04 29.66 9.42
CA ALA A 34 -12.95 28.56 8.46
C ALA A 34 -12.13 27.37 9.01
N GLY A 35 -11.05 27.63 9.75
CA GLY A 35 -10.25 26.61 10.41
C GLY A 35 -10.97 25.92 11.56
N ALA A 36 -11.74 26.67 12.36
CA ALA A 36 -12.59 26.12 13.43
C ALA A 36 -13.71 25.25 12.87
N LEU A 37 -14.39 25.72 11.81
CA LEU A 37 -15.44 24.97 11.12
C LEU A 37 -14.86 23.72 10.44
N GLY A 38 -13.72 23.82 9.77
CA GLY A 38 -13.05 22.67 9.16
C GLY A 38 -12.57 21.64 10.19
N GLY A 39 -12.00 22.09 11.31
CA GLY A 39 -11.60 21.21 12.42
C GLY A 39 -12.79 20.54 13.10
N GLY A 40 -13.87 21.29 13.36
CA GLY A 40 -15.11 20.78 13.95
C GLY A 40 -15.86 19.81 13.03
N LEU A 41 -16.00 20.14 11.74
CA LEU A 41 -16.61 19.27 10.74
C LEU A 41 -15.76 18.01 10.50
N GLY A 42 -14.43 18.12 10.50
CA GLY A 42 -13.53 16.97 10.41
C GLY A 42 -13.65 16.03 11.61
N ALA A 43 -13.72 16.58 12.82
CA ALA A 43 -13.97 15.79 14.03
C ALA A 43 -15.34 15.10 14.00
N LEU A 44 -16.38 15.82 13.56
CA LEU A 44 -17.74 15.29 13.42
C LEU A 44 -17.79 14.17 12.37
N ALA A 45 -17.18 14.36 11.20
CA ALA A 45 -17.15 13.38 10.12
C ALA A 45 -16.47 12.07 10.52
N VAL A 46 -15.43 12.13 11.36
CA VAL A 46 -14.77 10.94 11.90
C VAL A 46 -15.56 10.32 13.05
N SER A 47 -16.27 11.12 13.85
CA SER A 47 -17.07 10.62 14.99
C SER A 47 -18.44 10.03 14.62
N ALA A 48 -19.05 10.48 13.53
CA ALA A 48 -20.39 10.06 13.11
C ALA A 48 -20.54 8.54 12.88
N PRO A 49 -19.55 7.80 12.32
CA PRO A 49 -19.66 6.35 12.18
C PRO A 49 -19.34 5.55 13.46
N ILE A 50 -18.85 6.18 14.55
CA ILE A 50 -18.29 5.49 15.73
C ILE A 50 -19.21 5.58 16.97
N ASP A 51 -20.54 5.72 16.78
CA ASP A 51 -21.60 5.72 17.81
C ASP A 51 -21.08 5.90 19.28
N PHE A 52 -20.78 7.15 19.68
CA PHE A 52 -20.14 7.59 20.95
C PHE A 52 -19.62 6.50 21.90
N CYS A 53 -18.60 5.81 21.42
CA CYS A 53 -18.07 4.60 22.03
C CYS A 53 -16.98 4.84 23.09
N THR A 54 -16.88 6.07 23.56
CA THR A 54 -15.99 6.48 24.64
C THR A 54 -16.87 6.67 25.88
N PHE A 55 -16.53 6.05 27.01
CA PHE A 55 -17.14 6.21 28.35
C PHE A 55 -18.29 5.25 28.74
N SER A 56 -18.08 3.94 28.59
CA SER A 56 -18.71 2.93 29.46
C SER A 56 -17.67 2.44 30.49
N ASP A 57 -18.10 1.93 31.64
CA ASP A 57 -17.24 1.73 32.82
C ASP A 57 -16.27 0.52 32.72
N GLU A 58 -16.25 -0.24 31.62
CA GLU A 58 -15.49 -1.50 31.45
C GLU A 58 -14.43 -1.46 30.33
N TYR A 59 -13.43 -0.57 30.38
CA TYR A 59 -12.36 -0.52 29.36
C TYR A 59 -10.94 -0.74 29.88
N GLU A 60 -10.12 -1.40 29.06
CA GLU A 60 -8.66 -1.56 29.27
C GLU A 60 -7.92 -0.27 28.87
N THR A 61 -6.77 0.02 29.50
CA THR A 61 -5.95 1.22 29.21
C THR A 61 -5.60 1.39 27.72
N LYS A 62 -5.56 0.30 26.96
CA LYS A 62 -5.28 0.29 25.52
C LYS A 62 -6.37 0.97 24.69
N ASP A 63 -7.65 0.83 25.09
CA ASP A 63 -8.79 1.38 24.35
C ASP A 63 -8.78 2.92 24.40
N TYR A 64 -8.43 3.48 25.57
CA TYR A 64 -8.30 4.92 25.78
C TYR A 64 -7.18 5.54 24.93
N VAL A 65 -6.00 4.90 24.90
CA VAL A 65 -4.85 5.41 24.14
C VAL A 65 -5.14 5.36 22.64
N PHE A 66 -5.73 4.27 22.16
CA PHE A 66 -6.10 4.14 20.75
C PHE A 66 -7.13 5.19 20.31
N GLY A 67 -8.17 5.43 21.13
CA GLY A 67 -9.17 6.46 20.87
C GLY A 67 -8.57 7.88 20.76
N LEU A 68 -7.63 8.22 21.66
CA LEU A 68 -6.92 9.51 21.62
C LEU A 68 -6.09 9.69 20.34
N VAL A 69 -5.40 8.63 19.89
CA VAL A 69 -4.62 8.66 18.64
C VAL A 69 -5.53 8.91 17.43
N LEU A 70 -6.69 8.26 17.39
CA LEU A 70 -7.64 8.38 16.28
C LEU A 70 -8.27 9.79 16.21
N MET A 71 -8.59 10.39 17.36
CA MET A 71 -9.04 11.78 17.44
C MET A 71 -7.94 12.77 16.99
N ALA A 72 -6.70 12.57 17.44
CA ALA A 72 -5.58 13.41 17.03
C ALA A 72 -5.33 13.34 15.52
N ALA A 73 -5.43 12.14 14.92
CA ALA A 73 -5.31 11.94 13.48
C ALA A 73 -6.45 12.62 12.71
N GLY A 74 -7.69 12.50 13.17
CA GLY A 74 -8.85 13.17 12.57
C GLY A 74 -8.73 14.70 12.59
N ALA A 75 -8.30 15.26 13.72
CA ALA A 75 -8.04 16.69 13.86
C ALA A 75 -6.92 17.15 12.90
N ALA A 76 -5.83 16.39 12.80
CA ALA A 76 -4.73 16.69 11.88
C ALA A 76 -5.18 16.66 10.40
N ALA A 77 -6.00 15.69 10.02
CA ALA A 77 -6.55 15.59 8.66
C ALA A 77 -7.47 16.77 8.33
N GLY A 78 -8.37 17.15 9.25
CA GLY A 78 -9.24 18.33 9.09
C GLY A 78 -8.44 19.62 8.92
N ILE A 79 -7.37 19.80 9.71
CA ILE A 79 -6.44 20.92 9.59
C ILE A 79 -5.73 20.93 8.23
N ALA A 80 -5.28 19.78 7.75
CA ALA A 80 -4.62 19.66 6.45
C ALA A 80 -5.56 20.00 5.29
N ALA A 81 -6.80 19.51 5.32
CA ALA A 81 -7.82 19.84 4.33
C ALA A 81 -8.16 21.34 4.34
N ALA A 82 -8.33 21.92 5.53
CA ALA A 82 -8.56 23.35 5.69
C ALA A 82 -7.40 24.19 5.12
N ARG A 83 -6.15 23.78 5.37
CA ARG A 83 -4.96 24.43 4.79
C ARG A 83 -4.90 24.32 3.27
N ALA A 84 -5.24 23.16 2.71
CA ALA A 84 -5.25 22.95 1.27
C ALA A 84 -6.32 23.80 0.58
N ALA A 85 -7.53 23.86 1.14
CA ALA A 85 -8.62 24.70 0.63
C ALA A 85 -8.32 26.21 0.74
N MET A 86 -7.48 26.61 1.71
CA MET A 86 -7.10 28.01 1.93
C MET A 86 -5.76 28.38 1.28
N ALA A 87 -5.12 27.48 0.53
CA ALA A 87 -3.89 27.76 -0.19
C ALA A 87 -4.16 28.92 -1.17
N PRO A 88 -3.33 29.98 -1.17
CA PRO A 88 -3.54 31.09 -2.09
C PRO A 88 -3.47 30.58 -3.53
N GLU A 89 -4.56 30.78 -4.27
CA GLU A 89 -4.54 30.55 -5.71
C GLU A 89 -3.36 31.32 -6.31
N ARG A 90 -2.50 30.60 -7.04
CA ARG A 90 -1.46 31.24 -7.84
C ARG A 90 -2.21 32.10 -8.86
N LYS A 91 -2.17 33.43 -8.69
CA LYS A 91 -2.77 34.37 -9.63
C LYS A 91 -2.33 33.96 -11.04
N PRO A 92 -3.26 33.63 -11.95
CA PRO A 92 -2.89 33.25 -13.30
C PRO A 92 -2.13 34.42 -13.93
N ASP A 93 -1.10 34.11 -14.73
CA ASP A 93 -0.37 35.12 -15.49
C ASP A 93 -1.39 35.94 -16.30
N THR A 94 -1.39 37.26 -16.10
CA THR A 94 -2.39 38.20 -16.64
C THR A 94 -2.43 38.27 -18.17
N ASN A 95 -1.59 37.50 -18.86
CA ASN A 95 -1.53 37.40 -20.32
C ASN A 95 -2.13 36.09 -20.88
N ALA A 96 -2.64 35.18 -20.05
CA ALA A 96 -3.35 33.99 -20.52
C ALA A 96 -4.85 34.28 -20.57
N THR A 97 -5.38 34.54 -21.77
CA THR A 97 -6.82 34.56 -22.05
C THR A 97 -7.40 33.16 -21.86
N SER A 98 -7.69 32.82 -20.61
CA SER A 98 -8.47 31.64 -20.23
C SER A 98 -9.90 31.82 -20.73
N HIS A 99 -10.16 31.39 -21.96
CA HIS A 99 -11.53 31.22 -22.42
C HIS A 99 -12.12 30.04 -21.65
N SER A 100 -13.04 30.32 -20.71
CA SER A 100 -13.83 29.28 -20.07
C SER A 100 -14.63 28.55 -21.16
N VAL A 101 -14.21 27.31 -21.49
CA VAL A 101 -14.86 26.47 -22.52
C VAL A 101 -16.35 26.24 -22.22
N TRP A 102 -16.74 26.34 -20.94
CA TRP A 102 -18.10 26.14 -20.48
C TRP A 102 -18.82 27.48 -20.27
N ARG A 103 -19.97 27.62 -20.93
CA ARG A 103 -20.85 28.80 -20.82
C ARG A 103 -21.54 28.90 -19.45
N ASN A 104 -21.80 27.76 -18.79
CA ASN A 104 -22.47 27.68 -17.50
C ASN A 104 -21.66 26.84 -16.51
N TRP A 105 -21.56 27.30 -15.26
CA TRP A 105 -20.85 26.64 -14.14
C TRP A 105 -21.35 25.21 -13.81
N TRP A 106 -22.62 24.90 -14.07
CA TRP A 106 -23.24 23.63 -13.70
C TRP A 106 -23.09 22.52 -14.76
N MET A 107 -22.74 22.85 -16.00
CA MET A 107 -22.61 21.86 -17.09
C MET A 107 -21.56 20.78 -16.80
N PRO A 108 -20.36 21.10 -16.27
CA PRO A 108 -19.40 20.07 -15.86
C PRO A 108 -19.95 19.12 -14.78
N TRP A 109 -20.72 19.64 -13.82
CA TRP A 109 -21.30 18.85 -12.74
C TRP A 109 -22.39 17.90 -13.24
N LEU A 110 -23.20 18.33 -14.20
CA LEU A 110 -24.21 17.48 -14.83
C LEU A 110 -23.55 16.35 -15.64
N LEU A 111 -22.45 16.64 -16.35
CA LEU A 111 -21.67 15.63 -17.08
C LEU A 111 -20.99 14.62 -16.14
N LEU A 112 -20.49 15.08 -14.99
CA LEU A 112 -19.87 14.24 -13.95
C LEU A 112 -20.90 13.53 -13.07
N SER A 113 -22.18 13.92 -13.11
CA SER A 113 -23.18 13.37 -12.19
C SER A 113 -23.31 11.84 -12.22
N PRO A 114 -23.26 11.14 -13.38
CA PRO A 114 -23.37 9.68 -13.38
C PRO A 114 -22.14 9.02 -12.75
N THR A 115 -20.94 9.54 -13.00
CA THR A 115 -19.70 8.98 -12.42
C THR A 115 -19.62 9.24 -10.92
N LEU A 116 -20.02 10.43 -10.46
CA LEU A 116 -20.12 10.75 -9.04
C LEU A 116 -21.15 9.87 -8.33
N ALA A 117 -22.31 9.63 -8.94
CA ALA A 117 -23.33 8.75 -8.38
C ALA A 117 -22.80 7.31 -8.22
N VAL A 118 -22.11 6.79 -9.25
CA VAL A 118 -21.47 5.46 -9.20
C VAL A 118 -20.43 5.39 -8.08
N LEU A 119 -19.57 6.41 -7.93
CA LEU A 119 -18.59 6.44 -6.84
C LEU A 119 -19.25 6.49 -5.46
N VAL A 120 -20.30 7.29 -5.29
CA VAL A 120 -21.02 7.36 -4.01
C VAL A 120 -21.64 6.03 -3.65
N VAL A 121 -22.34 5.38 -4.58
CA VAL A 121 -23.09 4.14 -4.33
C VAL A 121 -22.17 2.93 -4.19
N PHE A 122 -21.16 2.79 -5.06
CA PHE A 122 -20.35 1.56 -5.13
C PHE A 122 -19.01 1.64 -4.38
N LEU A 123 -18.50 2.85 -4.10
CA LEU A 123 -17.22 3.01 -3.40
C LEU A 123 -17.40 3.60 -2.01
N TYR A 124 -17.99 4.79 -1.90
CA TYR A 124 -18.04 5.50 -0.63
C TYR A 124 -19.05 4.91 0.35
N TRP A 125 -20.24 4.50 -0.12
CA TRP A 125 -21.23 3.89 0.76
C TRP A 125 -20.74 2.58 1.41
N PRO A 126 -20.23 1.57 0.67
CA PRO A 126 -19.67 0.37 1.29
C PRO A 126 -18.44 0.64 2.16
N ALA A 127 -17.62 1.62 1.79
CA ALA A 127 -16.47 2.02 2.60
C ALA A 127 -16.93 2.55 3.96
N ILE A 128 -17.89 3.47 4.00
CA ILE A 128 -18.48 4.00 5.24
C ILE A 128 -19.08 2.87 6.08
N GLU A 129 -19.80 1.95 5.46
CA GLU A 129 -20.38 0.81 6.18
C GLU A 129 -19.31 -0.13 6.74
N THR A 130 -18.18 -0.30 6.06
CA THR A 130 -17.02 -1.04 6.57
C THR A 130 -16.43 -0.34 7.80
N ILE A 131 -16.30 0.99 7.79
CA ILE A 131 -15.87 1.76 8.97
C ILE A 131 -16.84 1.51 10.13
N ARG A 132 -18.15 1.58 9.86
CA ARG A 132 -19.19 1.37 10.86
C ARG A 132 -19.20 -0.05 11.41
N TYR A 133 -19.07 -1.07 10.57
CA TYR A 133 -18.99 -2.46 11.02
C TYR A 133 -17.73 -2.75 11.81
N SER A 134 -16.61 -2.09 11.50
CA SER A 134 -15.35 -2.29 12.23
C SER A 134 -15.48 -1.99 13.73
N THR A 135 -16.44 -1.16 14.13
CA THR A 135 -16.69 -0.78 15.53
C THR A 135 -17.86 -1.53 16.17
N LYS A 136 -18.48 -2.46 15.44
CA LYS A 136 -19.64 -3.24 15.91
C LYS A 136 -19.27 -4.72 16.02
N LEU A 137 -19.91 -5.43 16.93
CA LEU A 137 -20.03 -6.88 16.87
C LEU A 137 -21.15 -7.20 15.90
N ALA A 138 -20.77 -7.37 14.64
CA ALA A 138 -21.67 -7.74 13.56
C ALA A 138 -21.33 -9.17 13.12
N ARG A 139 -22.31 -10.07 13.11
CA ARG A 139 -22.15 -11.44 12.62
C ARG A 139 -23.16 -11.74 11.53
N LEU A 140 -22.76 -12.46 10.49
CA LEU A 140 -23.62 -12.80 9.36
C LEU A 140 -24.87 -13.61 9.80
N SER A 141 -24.70 -14.45 10.82
CA SER A 141 -25.76 -15.32 11.36
C SER A 141 -26.69 -14.62 12.37
N ASN A 142 -26.28 -13.48 12.96
CA ASN A 142 -27.06 -12.79 13.98
C ASN A 142 -27.37 -11.34 13.55
N PRO A 143 -28.64 -10.99 13.32
CA PRO A 143 -29.00 -9.63 12.91
C PRO A 143 -28.82 -8.59 14.03
N LYS A 144 -28.67 -9.02 15.30
CA LYS A 144 -28.37 -8.11 16.41
C LYS A 144 -26.92 -7.64 16.33
N GLN A 145 -26.77 -6.34 16.08
CA GLN A 145 -25.48 -5.65 16.11
C GLN A 145 -25.34 -4.96 17.46
N VAL A 146 -24.21 -5.20 18.13
CA VAL A 146 -23.88 -4.55 19.41
C VAL A 146 -22.64 -3.70 19.20
N ASP A 147 -22.66 -2.44 19.62
CA ASP A 147 -21.50 -1.58 19.51
C ASP A 147 -20.38 -2.09 20.42
N ARG A 148 -19.19 -2.31 19.83
CA ARG A 148 -17.96 -2.74 20.54
C ARG A 148 -16.81 -1.78 20.38
N CYS A 149 -17.09 -0.58 19.88
CA CYS A 149 -16.15 0.53 19.89
C CYS A 149 -14.85 0.16 19.18
N VAL A 150 -13.70 0.43 19.80
CA VAL A 150 -12.39 0.10 19.22
C VAL A 150 -11.91 -1.31 19.60
N TYR A 151 -12.73 -2.12 20.28
CA TYR A 151 -12.32 -3.42 20.80
C TYR A 151 -11.85 -4.39 19.70
N ASN A 152 -12.52 -4.37 18.53
CA ASN A 152 -12.10 -5.19 17.39
C ASN A 152 -10.68 -4.82 16.89
N PHE A 153 -10.23 -3.58 17.14
CA PHE A 153 -8.86 -3.15 16.83
C PHE A 153 -7.88 -3.51 17.94
N THR A 154 -8.24 -3.34 19.22
CA THR A 154 -7.36 -3.65 20.35
C THR A 154 -7.17 -5.16 20.57
N GLU A 155 -8.10 -5.99 20.10
CA GLU A 155 -7.92 -7.45 20.01
C GLU A 155 -6.84 -7.85 18.99
N LEU A 156 -6.64 -7.04 17.95
CA LEU A 156 -5.59 -7.23 16.93
C LEU A 156 -4.28 -6.53 17.32
N ILE A 157 -4.38 -5.42 18.04
CA ILE A 157 -3.29 -4.51 18.40
C ILE A 157 -3.05 -4.61 19.91
N GLY A 158 -2.13 -5.49 20.28
CA GLY A 158 -1.75 -5.74 21.67
C GLY A 158 -0.34 -6.31 21.71
N PRO A 159 0.70 -5.47 21.79
CA PRO A 159 2.07 -5.95 21.74
C PRO A 159 2.31 -6.93 22.88
N SER A 160 2.69 -8.18 22.57
CA SER A 160 3.22 -9.08 23.59
C SER A 160 4.53 -8.54 24.18
N ARG A 161 5.24 -7.70 23.42
CA ARG A 161 6.48 -7.02 23.82
C ARG A 161 6.47 -5.53 23.40
N PRO A 162 5.77 -4.65 24.14
CA PRO A 162 5.58 -3.25 23.73
C PRO A 162 6.90 -2.46 23.69
N TRP A 163 7.85 -2.78 24.56
CA TRP A 163 9.16 -2.13 24.59
C TRP A 163 9.98 -2.39 23.32
N LEU A 164 9.90 -3.60 22.73
CA LEU A 164 10.60 -3.92 21.48
C LEU A 164 10.04 -3.11 20.31
N ALA A 165 8.70 -3.01 20.22
CA ALA A 165 8.06 -2.20 19.19
C ALA A 165 8.51 -0.73 19.27
N LEU A 166 8.55 -0.16 20.49
CA LEU A 166 9.01 1.22 20.71
C LEU A 166 10.49 1.43 20.37
N VAL A 167 11.36 0.50 20.76
CA VAL A 167 12.81 0.58 20.45
C VAL A 167 13.05 0.52 18.94
N LEU A 168 12.41 -0.42 18.25
CA LEU A 168 12.55 -0.58 16.79
C LEU A 168 11.96 0.62 16.04
N ALA A 169 10.82 1.16 16.51
CA ALA A 169 10.25 2.38 15.95
C ALA A 169 11.18 3.58 16.16
N GLY A 170 11.75 3.72 17.36
CA GLY A 170 12.72 4.75 17.69
C GLY A 170 13.97 4.69 16.81
N LEU A 171 14.57 3.51 16.64
CA LEU A 171 15.71 3.29 15.75
C LEU A 171 15.38 3.63 14.29
N GLY A 172 14.19 3.25 13.84
CA GLY A 172 13.68 3.58 12.51
C GLY A 172 13.56 5.09 12.30
N MET A 173 12.94 5.80 13.24
CA MET A 173 12.78 7.25 13.20
C MET A 173 14.11 8.00 13.26
N VAL A 174 15.03 7.55 14.11
CA VAL A 174 16.40 8.09 14.20
C VAL A 174 17.14 7.89 12.87
N GLY A 175 17.01 6.72 12.25
CA GLY A 175 17.58 6.45 10.93
C GLY A 175 17.00 7.37 9.85
N ILE A 176 15.69 7.63 9.84
CA ILE A 176 15.09 8.59 8.90
C ILE A 176 15.65 10.01 9.14
N ALA A 177 15.70 10.45 10.40
CA ALA A 177 16.24 11.76 10.75
C ALA A 177 17.72 11.91 10.33
N ALA A 178 18.54 10.88 10.59
CA ALA A 178 19.92 10.82 10.15
C ALA A 178 20.03 10.85 8.61
N GLY A 179 19.16 10.13 7.89
CA GLY A 179 19.09 10.16 6.43
C GLY A 179 18.77 11.55 5.86
N VAL A 180 17.90 12.32 6.51
CA VAL A 180 17.58 13.71 6.14
C VAL A 180 18.76 14.64 6.42
N LEU A 181 19.46 14.46 7.54
CA LEU A 181 20.65 15.26 7.87
C LEU A 181 21.81 14.99 6.89
N LEU A 182 22.01 13.74 6.49
CA LEU A 182 22.94 13.35 5.43
C LEU A 182 22.57 13.94 4.07
N ASP A 183 21.32 14.37 3.86
CA ASP A 183 20.90 15.05 2.64
C ASP A 183 21.48 16.45 2.50
N ARG A 184 21.63 17.14 3.63
CA ARG A 184 22.19 18.50 3.65
C ARG A 184 23.70 18.54 3.38
N GLN A 185 24.40 17.41 3.50
CA GLN A 185 25.87 17.38 3.44
C GLN A 185 26.47 17.10 2.04
N GLY A 186 25.68 16.75 1.03
CA GLY A 186 26.08 16.76 -0.40
C GLY A 186 27.24 15.85 -0.87
N ARG A 187 27.94 15.11 0.00
CA ARG A 187 29.12 14.30 -0.35
C ARG A 187 28.78 12.94 -0.98
N ARG A 188 29.63 12.42 -1.88
CA ARG A 188 29.46 11.08 -2.51
C ARG A 188 29.29 9.95 -1.50
N VAL A 189 30.09 9.96 -0.42
CA VAL A 189 29.97 9.01 0.72
C VAL A 189 28.61 9.14 1.40
N ALA A 190 28.04 10.34 1.45
CA ALA A 190 26.71 10.57 2.02
C ALA A 190 25.58 9.96 1.18
N ARG A 191 25.77 9.70 -0.12
CA ARG A 191 24.76 8.98 -0.94
C ARG A 191 24.67 7.50 -0.56
N SER A 192 25.79 6.79 -0.51
CA SER A 192 25.79 5.36 -0.14
C SER A 192 25.37 5.16 1.31
N ALA A 193 25.88 5.99 2.24
CA ALA A 193 25.48 5.96 3.64
C ALA A 193 23.97 6.23 3.80
N ARG A 194 23.40 7.16 3.03
CA ARG A 194 21.96 7.43 3.05
C ARG A 194 21.14 6.25 2.56
N THR A 195 21.53 5.59 1.48
CA THR A 195 20.79 4.41 0.98
C THR A 195 20.74 3.32 2.05
N ILE A 196 21.88 3.03 2.68
CA ILE A 196 21.98 2.05 3.77
C ILE A 196 21.11 2.48 4.95
N VAL A 197 21.26 3.71 5.44
CA VAL A 197 20.47 4.24 6.56
C VAL A 197 18.97 4.23 6.26
N SER A 198 18.55 4.55 5.04
CA SER A 198 17.15 4.49 4.62
C SER A 198 16.60 3.06 4.53
N ALA A 199 17.41 2.10 4.11
CA ALA A 199 17.03 0.69 4.07
C ALA A 199 16.94 0.11 5.49
N VAL A 200 17.93 0.39 6.35
CA VAL A 200 17.95 -0.05 7.74
C VAL A 200 16.78 0.55 8.53
N SER A 201 16.47 1.84 8.33
CA SER A 201 15.31 2.46 8.97
C SER A 201 13.99 1.88 8.48
N ALA A 202 13.85 1.57 7.20
CA ALA A 202 12.68 0.89 6.66
C ALA A 202 12.50 -0.51 7.26
N ILE A 203 13.58 -1.30 7.35
CA ILE A 203 13.57 -2.63 7.99
C ILE A 203 13.23 -2.53 9.49
N SER A 204 13.77 -1.53 10.19
CA SER A 204 13.49 -1.30 11.61
C SER A 204 12.04 -0.91 11.85
N LEU A 205 11.47 -0.01 11.03
CA LEU A 205 10.05 0.36 11.11
C LEU A 205 9.13 -0.82 10.76
N PHE A 206 9.53 -1.61 9.77
CA PHE A 206 8.82 -2.82 9.39
C PHE A 206 8.76 -3.82 10.55
N ALA A 207 9.91 -4.08 11.19
CA ALA A 207 10.00 -4.95 12.35
C ALA A 207 9.18 -4.39 13.51
N ALA A 208 9.25 -3.07 13.75
CA ALA A 208 8.43 -2.42 14.77
C ALA A 208 6.93 -2.65 14.55
N LEU A 209 6.45 -2.51 13.31
CA LEU A 209 5.05 -2.72 12.96
C LEU A 209 4.60 -4.17 13.20
N ALA A 210 5.47 -5.15 12.94
CA ALA A 210 5.18 -6.56 13.23
C ALA A 210 4.95 -6.82 14.73
N PHE A 211 5.69 -6.13 15.60
CA PHE A 211 5.57 -6.29 17.06
C PHE A 211 4.43 -5.49 17.70
N ILE A 212 3.73 -4.65 16.92
CA ILE A 212 2.52 -3.94 17.39
C ILE A 212 1.32 -4.89 17.45
N PHE A 213 1.27 -5.88 16.56
CA PHE A 213 0.19 -6.86 16.49
C PHE A 213 0.33 -7.97 17.53
N THR A 214 -0.80 -8.57 17.89
CA THR A 214 -0.86 -9.78 18.73
C THR A 214 -0.13 -10.96 18.07
N ASP A 215 0.25 -11.97 18.85
CA ASP A 215 1.06 -13.09 18.35
C ASP A 215 0.38 -13.81 17.16
N ASP A 216 -0.94 -13.98 17.20
CA ASP A 216 -1.74 -14.62 16.15
C ASP A 216 -1.74 -13.77 14.84
N TYR A 217 -2.05 -12.49 14.95
CA TYR A 217 -2.14 -11.61 13.77
C TYR A 217 -0.77 -11.21 13.23
N ARG A 218 0.28 -11.24 14.06
CA ARG A 218 1.66 -11.00 13.63
C ARG A 218 2.10 -12.00 12.56
N GLN A 219 1.69 -13.27 12.65
CA GLN A 219 2.03 -14.26 11.62
C GLN A 219 1.45 -13.85 10.27
N VAL A 220 0.17 -13.46 10.23
CA VAL A 220 -0.51 -12.99 9.02
C VAL A 220 0.22 -11.78 8.42
N TYR A 221 0.59 -10.80 9.25
CA TYR A 221 1.35 -9.63 8.80
C TYR A 221 2.71 -10.01 8.20
N VAL A 222 3.48 -10.87 8.87
CA VAL A 222 4.82 -11.29 8.41
C VAL A 222 4.73 -12.07 7.10
N VAL A 223 3.80 -13.03 7.00
CA VAL A 223 3.57 -13.82 5.78
C VAL A 223 3.16 -12.93 4.62
N THR A 224 2.23 -12.00 4.84
CA THR A 224 1.81 -11.00 3.84
C THR A 224 3.01 -10.27 3.26
N MET A 225 3.94 -9.87 4.12
CA MET A 225 5.07 -9.05 3.73
C MET A 225 6.19 -9.85 3.06
N ILE A 226 6.44 -11.08 3.52
CA ILE A 226 7.35 -12.01 2.83
C ILE A 226 6.86 -12.29 1.41
N ILE A 227 5.59 -12.65 1.25
CA ILE A 227 5.01 -12.96 -0.07
C ILE A 227 4.97 -11.69 -0.93
N SER A 228 4.62 -10.54 -0.36
CA SER A 228 4.55 -9.27 -1.11
C SER A 228 5.92 -8.81 -1.59
N VAL A 229 6.92 -8.78 -0.71
CA VAL A 229 8.29 -8.38 -1.07
C VAL A 229 8.88 -9.38 -2.07
N GLY A 230 8.70 -10.69 -1.85
CA GLY A 230 9.16 -11.73 -2.76
C GLY A 230 8.55 -11.58 -4.16
N THR A 231 7.24 -11.36 -4.23
CA THR A 231 6.52 -11.18 -5.50
C THR A 231 6.95 -9.91 -6.22
N VAL A 232 7.01 -8.77 -5.52
CA VAL A 232 7.36 -7.48 -6.12
C VAL A 232 8.83 -7.47 -6.58
N VAL A 233 9.76 -7.83 -5.69
CA VAL A 233 11.20 -7.79 -6.02
C VAL A 233 11.53 -8.84 -7.07
N GLY A 234 11.09 -10.08 -6.87
CA GLY A 234 11.31 -11.16 -7.83
C GLY A 234 10.67 -10.86 -9.19
N GLY A 235 9.43 -10.36 -9.19
CA GLY A 235 8.70 -9.99 -10.40
C GLY A 235 9.39 -8.90 -11.20
N LEU A 236 9.86 -7.83 -10.55
CA LEU A 236 10.56 -6.74 -11.22
C LEU A 236 11.95 -7.16 -11.73
N VAL A 237 12.71 -7.92 -10.95
CA VAL A 237 14.05 -8.37 -11.35
C VAL A 237 13.97 -9.33 -12.54
N ILE A 238 13.08 -10.33 -12.48
CA ILE A 238 12.93 -11.33 -13.54
C ILE A 238 12.38 -10.68 -14.81
N SER A 239 11.35 -9.85 -14.70
CA SER A 239 10.78 -9.15 -15.86
C SER A 239 11.77 -8.16 -16.48
N LEU A 240 12.53 -7.39 -15.70
CA LEU A 240 13.55 -6.50 -16.26
C LEU A 240 14.64 -7.28 -17.01
N GLY A 241 15.08 -8.42 -16.47
CA GLY A 241 16.04 -9.30 -17.13
C GLY A 241 15.53 -9.82 -18.48
N ILE A 242 14.31 -10.35 -18.51
CA ILE A 242 13.68 -10.85 -19.73
C ILE A 242 13.39 -9.70 -20.71
N ALA A 243 12.91 -8.55 -20.23
CA ALA A 243 12.65 -7.36 -21.06
C ALA A 243 13.92 -6.83 -21.74
N PHE A 244 15.05 -6.84 -21.02
CA PHE A 244 16.33 -6.44 -21.58
C PHE A 244 16.81 -7.37 -22.71
N ILE A 245 16.62 -8.69 -22.55
CA ILE A 245 16.91 -9.68 -23.60
C ILE A 245 15.95 -9.49 -24.79
N ALA A 246 14.66 -9.30 -24.51
CA ALA A 246 13.65 -9.03 -25.52
C ALA A 246 13.93 -7.73 -26.31
N TYR A 247 14.48 -6.69 -25.67
CA TYR A 247 14.70 -5.42 -26.37
C TYR A 247 15.68 -5.52 -27.55
N GLN A 248 16.51 -6.56 -27.63
CA GLN A 248 17.47 -6.74 -28.72
C GLN A 248 16.81 -6.85 -30.11
N PRO A 249 17.47 -6.36 -31.18
CA PRO A 249 16.94 -6.38 -32.53
C PRO A 249 16.95 -7.81 -33.10
N ILE A 250 15.91 -8.59 -32.81
CA ILE A 250 15.71 -9.93 -33.35
C ILE A 250 14.59 -9.97 -34.40
N ARG A 251 14.73 -10.83 -35.41
CA ARG A 251 13.68 -11.06 -36.42
C ARG A 251 12.46 -11.68 -35.75
N GLY A 252 11.26 -11.16 -36.05
CA GLY A 252 10.01 -11.60 -35.42
C GLY A 252 9.73 -11.00 -34.04
N ALA A 253 10.32 -9.83 -33.73
CA ALA A 253 10.27 -9.30 -32.39
C ALA A 253 8.87 -9.03 -31.82
N SER A 254 7.94 -8.64 -32.69
CA SER A 254 6.55 -8.38 -32.29
C SER A 254 5.83 -9.65 -31.82
N VAL A 255 6.06 -10.79 -32.48
CA VAL A 255 5.36 -12.05 -32.17
C VAL A 255 5.77 -12.56 -30.80
N TYR A 256 7.07 -12.69 -30.54
CA TYR A 256 7.51 -13.24 -29.26
C TYR A 256 7.17 -12.30 -28.09
N ARG A 257 7.23 -10.97 -28.28
CA ARG A 257 6.80 -9.99 -27.24
C ARG A 257 5.32 -10.17 -26.90
N THR A 258 4.49 -10.41 -27.90
CA THR A 258 3.05 -10.66 -27.71
C THR A 258 2.83 -11.96 -26.93
N LEU A 259 3.53 -13.04 -27.30
CA LEU A 259 3.45 -14.33 -26.59
C LEU A 259 3.88 -14.22 -25.12
N LEU A 260 4.91 -13.42 -24.82
CA LEU A 260 5.38 -13.19 -23.44
C LEU A 260 4.37 -12.43 -22.57
N ILE A 261 3.50 -11.61 -23.16
CA ILE A 261 2.52 -10.80 -22.42
C ILE A 261 1.20 -11.55 -22.22
N TRP A 262 0.89 -12.53 -23.08
CA TRP A 262 -0.36 -13.31 -23.03
C TRP A 262 -0.74 -13.79 -21.62
N PRO A 263 0.16 -14.40 -20.81
CA PRO A 263 -0.23 -14.95 -19.51
C PRO A 263 -0.87 -13.94 -18.55
N TYR A 264 -0.64 -12.65 -18.73
CA TYR A 264 -1.25 -11.60 -17.91
C TYR A 264 -2.79 -11.59 -17.97
N ALA A 265 -3.39 -12.06 -19.06
CA ALA A 265 -4.84 -12.16 -19.19
C ALA A 265 -5.48 -13.20 -18.25
N ILE A 266 -4.67 -14.04 -17.61
CA ILE A 266 -5.12 -15.09 -16.70
C ILE A 266 -5.39 -14.48 -15.32
N SER A 267 -6.56 -14.80 -14.75
CA SER A 267 -6.94 -14.32 -13.41
C SER A 267 -6.09 -14.99 -12.31
N PRO A 268 -5.88 -14.33 -11.15
CA PRO A 268 -5.12 -14.90 -10.04
C PRO A 268 -5.63 -16.28 -9.56
N PRO A 269 -6.96 -16.54 -9.45
CA PRO A 269 -7.48 -17.87 -9.12
C PRO A 269 -7.08 -18.97 -10.11
N ILE A 270 -7.16 -18.69 -11.41
CA ILE A 270 -6.77 -19.65 -12.45
C ILE A 270 -5.27 -19.92 -12.39
N ALA A 271 -4.46 -18.88 -12.16
CA ALA A 271 -3.03 -19.06 -11.93
C ALA A 271 -2.75 -19.97 -10.72
N GLY A 272 -3.49 -19.79 -9.62
CA GLY A 272 -3.41 -20.66 -8.45
C GLY A 272 -3.75 -22.13 -8.78
N LEU A 273 -4.83 -22.36 -9.52
CA LEU A 273 -5.23 -23.70 -9.96
C LEU A 273 -4.21 -24.36 -10.89
N LEU A 274 -3.65 -23.62 -11.85
CA LEU A 274 -2.60 -24.14 -12.73
C LEU A 274 -1.38 -24.57 -11.94
N PHE A 275 -0.92 -23.72 -11.01
CA PHE A 275 0.22 -24.04 -10.17
C PHE A 275 -0.07 -25.18 -9.19
N PHE A 276 -1.31 -25.32 -8.71
CA PHE A 276 -1.74 -26.45 -7.89
C PHE A 276 -1.53 -27.78 -8.62
N VAL A 277 -1.92 -27.85 -9.90
CA VAL A 277 -1.73 -29.05 -10.74
C VAL A 277 -0.26 -29.26 -11.12
N ILE A 278 0.45 -28.19 -11.47
CA ILE A 278 1.85 -28.26 -11.91
C ILE A 278 2.80 -28.70 -10.79
N PHE A 279 2.57 -28.22 -9.56
CA PHE A 279 3.39 -28.50 -8.37
C PHE A 279 2.84 -29.65 -7.51
N ASP A 280 1.84 -30.40 -7.99
CA ASP A 280 1.36 -31.57 -7.25
C ASP A 280 2.50 -32.58 -7.03
N ALA A 281 2.69 -33.01 -5.79
CA ALA A 281 3.84 -33.84 -5.40
C ALA A 281 3.72 -35.31 -5.84
N ASN A 282 2.55 -35.76 -6.33
CA ASN A 282 2.35 -37.15 -6.73
C ASN A 282 2.14 -37.30 -8.24
N THR A 283 1.56 -36.27 -8.87
CA THR A 283 1.11 -36.31 -10.27
C THR A 283 1.51 -35.08 -11.07
N GLY A 284 2.18 -34.12 -10.42
CA GLY A 284 2.56 -32.86 -11.04
C GLY A 284 3.65 -33.03 -12.07
N ILE A 285 3.61 -32.16 -13.09
CA ILE A 285 4.59 -32.19 -14.17
C ILE A 285 6.00 -31.90 -13.63
N ILE A 286 6.12 -31.01 -12.63
CA ILE A 286 7.42 -30.67 -12.05
C ILE A 286 7.99 -31.87 -11.29
N ASP A 287 7.17 -32.58 -10.51
CA ASP A 287 7.61 -33.78 -9.82
C ASP A 287 8.13 -34.83 -10.81
N HIS A 288 7.39 -35.08 -11.90
CA HIS A 288 7.81 -36.00 -12.96
C HIS A 288 9.17 -35.62 -13.57
N TRP A 289 9.42 -34.35 -13.85
CA TRP A 289 10.72 -33.92 -14.38
C TRP A 289 11.83 -33.99 -13.33
N THR A 290 11.55 -33.67 -12.07
CA THR A 290 12.57 -33.75 -11.00
C THR A 290 12.93 -35.18 -10.63
N THR A 291 11.98 -36.10 -10.62
CA THR A 291 12.24 -37.53 -10.41
C THR A 291 13.05 -38.11 -11.57
N THR A 292 12.67 -37.82 -12.81
CA THR A 292 13.35 -38.36 -14.00
C THR A 292 14.76 -37.78 -14.25
N LEU A 293 14.99 -36.50 -13.93
CA LEU A 293 16.28 -35.84 -14.20
C LEU A 293 17.23 -35.79 -13.01
N LEU A 294 16.71 -35.71 -11.78
CA LEU A 294 17.50 -35.43 -10.58
C LEU A 294 17.42 -36.55 -9.54
N ASP A 295 16.58 -37.58 -9.73
CA ASP A 295 16.32 -38.68 -8.77
C ASP A 295 15.89 -38.22 -7.36
N THR A 296 15.57 -36.94 -7.16
CA THR A 296 15.31 -36.37 -5.84
C THR A 296 13.83 -36.17 -5.52
N GLY A 297 12.94 -36.26 -6.52
CA GLY A 297 11.51 -35.97 -6.36
C GLY A 297 11.23 -34.54 -5.85
N LEU A 298 9.97 -34.12 -5.90
CA LEU A 298 9.58 -32.82 -5.37
C LEU A 298 9.05 -32.95 -3.94
N ALA A 299 9.63 -32.20 -3.02
CA ALA A 299 9.10 -32.11 -1.65
C ALA A 299 7.69 -31.49 -1.67
N ASP A 300 6.75 -32.10 -0.94
CA ASP A 300 5.34 -31.67 -0.94
C ASP A 300 5.19 -30.27 -0.30
N TYR A 301 4.89 -29.29 -1.15
CA TYR A 301 4.68 -27.89 -0.74
C TYR A 301 3.55 -27.75 0.29
N ARG A 302 2.58 -28.66 0.29
CA ARG A 302 1.44 -28.62 1.22
C ARG A 302 1.83 -28.99 2.65
N THR A 303 3.00 -29.60 2.85
CA THR A 303 3.51 -29.98 4.18
C THR A 303 4.63 -29.07 4.66
N THR A 304 5.35 -28.42 3.75
CA THR A 304 6.52 -27.58 4.06
C THR A 304 6.20 -26.08 3.97
N PRO A 305 6.20 -25.32 5.08
CA PRO A 305 5.84 -23.89 5.11
C PRO A 305 6.63 -23.02 4.12
N VAL A 306 7.95 -23.18 4.08
CA VAL A 306 8.84 -22.37 3.23
C VAL A 306 8.58 -22.66 1.75
N LEU A 307 8.34 -23.93 1.41
CA LEU A 307 8.09 -24.34 0.03
C LEU A 307 6.71 -23.85 -0.43
N ALA A 308 5.68 -23.90 0.42
CA ALA A 308 4.38 -23.29 0.13
C ALA A 308 4.49 -21.80 -0.21
N GLN A 309 5.23 -21.03 0.59
CA GLN A 309 5.47 -19.61 0.34
C GLN A 309 6.19 -19.39 -0.99
N LEU A 310 7.21 -20.19 -1.29
CA LEU A 310 7.96 -20.10 -2.54
C LEU A 310 7.06 -20.36 -3.75
N VAL A 311 6.23 -21.41 -3.73
CA VAL A 311 5.32 -21.75 -4.84
C VAL A 311 4.30 -20.63 -5.07
N VAL A 312 3.74 -20.04 -4.00
CA VAL A 312 2.85 -18.87 -4.10
C VAL A 312 3.56 -17.68 -4.73
N ILE A 313 4.81 -17.40 -4.32
CA ILE A 313 5.61 -16.30 -4.87
C ILE A 313 5.88 -16.55 -6.36
N ILE A 314 6.27 -17.76 -6.76
CA ILE A 314 6.54 -18.10 -8.17
C ILE A 314 5.26 -17.95 -9.01
N ALA A 315 4.12 -18.46 -8.54
CA ALA A 315 2.84 -18.32 -9.23
C ALA A 315 2.45 -16.84 -9.40
N SER A 316 2.67 -16.03 -8.36
CA SER A 316 2.37 -14.61 -8.35
C SER A 316 3.31 -13.80 -9.26
N ILE A 317 4.60 -14.16 -9.31
CA ILE A 317 5.57 -13.60 -10.26
C ILE A 317 5.14 -13.94 -11.68
N TRP A 318 4.81 -15.20 -11.96
CA TRP A 318 4.38 -15.62 -13.29
C TRP A 318 3.15 -14.85 -13.78
N LYS A 319 2.14 -14.63 -12.90
CA LYS A 319 0.97 -13.80 -13.22
C LYS A 319 1.34 -12.36 -13.56
N THR A 320 2.20 -11.74 -12.76
CA THR A 320 2.59 -10.32 -12.91
C THR A 320 3.65 -10.09 -13.99
N LEU A 321 4.31 -11.14 -14.46
CA LEU A 321 5.43 -11.08 -15.40
C LEU A 321 5.04 -10.40 -16.71
N GLY A 322 3.90 -10.77 -17.31
CA GLY A 322 3.46 -10.20 -18.59
C GLY A 322 3.21 -8.68 -18.52
N TYR A 323 2.62 -8.21 -17.42
CA TYR A 323 2.41 -6.77 -17.17
C TYR A 323 3.75 -6.04 -17.05
N ASN A 324 4.64 -6.54 -16.20
CA ASN A 324 5.94 -5.89 -15.98
C ASN A 324 6.78 -5.86 -17.26
N LEU A 325 6.75 -6.94 -18.06
CA LEU A 325 7.41 -7.00 -19.35
C LEU A 325 6.91 -5.94 -20.32
N LEU A 326 5.60 -5.78 -20.46
CA LEU A 326 5.01 -4.79 -21.36
C LEU A 326 5.55 -3.39 -21.06
N PHE A 327 5.51 -2.98 -19.79
CA PHE A 327 5.97 -1.66 -19.36
C PHE A 327 7.49 -1.51 -19.46
N TYR A 328 8.27 -2.53 -19.11
CA TYR A 328 9.73 -2.44 -19.24
C TYR A 328 10.20 -2.39 -20.70
N VAL A 329 9.59 -3.17 -21.59
CA VAL A 329 9.90 -3.11 -23.03
C VAL A 329 9.51 -1.76 -23.61
N ALA A 330 8.32 -1.24 -23.29
CA ALA A 330 7.92 0.12 -23.69
C ALA A 330 8.90 1.17 -23.14
N GLY A 331 9.33 1.02 -21.88
CA GLY A 331 10.31 1.89 -21.26
C GLY A 331 11.66 1.91 -21.95
N LEU A 332 12.19 0.74 -22.29
CA LEU A 332 13.45 0.60 -23.01
C LEU A 332 13.41 1.29 -24.38
N GLN A 333 12.24 1.32 -25.04
CA GLN A 333 12.05 2.01 -26.32
C GLN A 333 12.06 3.54 -26.20
N THR A 334 11.80 4.10 -25.01
CA THR A 334 11.80 5.56 -24.80
C THR A 334 13.19 6.13 -24.53
N ILE A 335 14.19 5.28 -24.31
CA ILE A 335 15.56 5.71 -24.03
C ILE A 335 16.19 6.23 -25.34
N PRO A 336 16.63 7.50 -25.40
CA PRO A 336 17.28 8.04 -26.60
C PRO A 336 18.56 7.26 -26.93
N PRO A 337 18.77 6.87 -28.21
CA PRO A 337 19.97 6.11 -28.61
C PRO A 337 21.25 6.90 -28.32
N ASP A 338 21.22 8.22 -28.46
CA ASP A 338 22.35 9.13 -28.23
C ASP A 338 22.99 8.97 -26.85
N GLN A 339 22.19 8.71 -25.80
CA GLN A 339 22.72 8.50 -24.45
C GLN A 339 23.50 7.18 -24.33
N VAL A 340 23.05 6.16 -25.05
CA VAL A 340 23.71 4.85 -25.07
C VAL A 340 24.98 4.92 -25.91
N GLU A 341 24.92 5.59 -27.07
CA GLU A 341 26.05 5.81 -27.98
C GLU A 341 27.15 6.65 -27.33
N ALA A 342 26.81 7.74 -26.65
CA ALA A 342 27.76 8.56 -25.90
C ALA A 342 28.50 7.73 -24.85
N ALA A 343 27.79 6.89 -24.09
CA ALA A 343 28.42 5.99 -23.15
C ALA A 343 29.33 4.93 -23.82
N MET A 344 29.05 4.53 -25.06
CA MET A 344 29.95 3.64 -25.82
C MET A 344 31.24 4.37 -26.22
N ILE A 345 31.15 5.64 -26.61
CA ILE A 345 32.29 6.49 -26.95
C ILE A 345 33.18 6.71 -25.72
N ASP A 346 32.57 6.88 -24.54
CA ASP A 346 33.27 6.98 -23.24
C ASP A 346 33.91 5.65 -22.77
N GLY A 347 33.79 4.57 -23.55
CA GLY A 347 34.39 3.27 -23.23
C GLY A 347 33.63 2.44 -22.20
N ALA A 348 32.35 2.76 -21.93
CA ALA A 348 31.55 2.02 -20.96
C ALA A 348 31.22 0.59 -21.47
N SER A 349 31.48 -0.41 -20.62
CA SER A 349 31.13 -1.80 -20.89
C SER A 349 29.61 -2.03 -20.90
N ALA A 350 29.14 -3.12 -21.50
CA ALA A 350 27.70 -3.41 -21.58
C ALA A 350 27.00 -3.39 -20.20
N TRP A 351 27.65 -3.95 -19.17
CA TRP A 351 27.12 -3.92 -17.80
C TRP A 351 27.12 -2.51 -17.19
N GLN A 352 28.15 -1.71 -17.46
CA GLN A 352 28.19 -0.32 -17.02
C GLN A 352 27.08 0.50 -17.68
N ARG A 353 26.86 0.34 -18.99
CA ARG A 353 25.76 0.99 -19.71
C ARG A 353 24.40 0.57 -19.14
N PHE A 354 24.19 -0.72 -18.88
CA PHE A 354 22.96 -1.21 -18.26
C PHE A 354 22.75 -0.58 -16.86
N ARG A 355 23.77 -0.64 -15.99
CA ARG A 355 23.66 -0.21 -14.59
C ARG A 355 23.56 1.30 -14.41
N TYR A 356 24.26 2.07 -15.24
CA TYR A 356 24.43 3.52 -15.07
C TYR A 356 23.65 4.38 -16.06
N VAL A 357 23.20 3.84 -17.20
CA VAL A 357 22.39 4.56 -18.18
C VAL A 357 20.96 4.00 -18.19
N VAL A 358 20.81 2.69 -18.44
CA VAL A 358 19.49 2.07 -18.63
C VAL A 358 18.67 2.01 -17.34
N ILE A 359 19.19 1.46 -16.24
CA ILE A 359 18.44 1.35 -14.98
C ILE A 359 17.96 2.72 -14.46
N PRO A 360 18.81 3.79 -14.43
CA PRO A 360 18.36 5.11 -14.02
C PRO A 360 17.29 5.71 -14.95
N ALA A 361 17.43 5.52 -16.27
CA ALA A 361 16.44 5.97 -17.25
C ALA A 361 15.08 5.27 -17.07
N LEU A 362 15.08 4.00 -16.64
CA LEU A 362 13.86 3.23 -16.32
C LEU A 362 13.28 3.52 -14.93
N SER A 363 13.86 4.44 -14.15
CA SER A 363 13.39 4.74 -12.79
C SER A 363 11.91 5.20 -12.69
N PRO A 364 11.34 6.01 -13.62
CA PRO A 364 9.93 6.38 -13.55
C PRO A 364 9.00 5.16 -13.71
N ILE A 365 9.36 4.27 -14.65
CA ILE A 365 8.56 3.08 -14.99
C ILE A 365 8.69 2.04 -13.89
N THR A 366 9.89 1.83 -13.38
CA THR A 366 10.12 0.94 -12.23
C THR A 366 9.34 1.42 -11.01
N PHE A 367 9.30 2.73 -10.74
CA PHE A 367 8.49 3.27 -9.65
C PHE A 367 7.00 2.97 -9.82
N PHE A 368 6.45 3.24 -11.00
CA PHE A 368 5.06 2.91 -11.34
C PHE A 368 4.75 1.41 -11.17
N LEU A 369 5.66 0.55 -11.64
CA LEU A 369 5.53 -0.89 -11.49
C LEU A 369 5.61 -1.33 -10.03
N ILE A 370 6.48 -0.74 -9.20
CA ILE A 370 6.50 -1.04 -7.76
C ILE A 370 5.14 -0.72 -7.13
N VAL A 371 4.55 0.45 -7.40
CA VAL A 371 3.22 0.81 -6.86
C VAL A 371 2.18 -0.23 -7.29
N THR A 372 2.13 -0.56 -8.58
CA THR A 372 1.11 -1.45 -9.13
C THR A 372 1.27 -2.89 -8.64
N ASN A 373 2.50 -3.42 -8.61
CA ASN A 373 2.77 -4.77 -8.11
C ASN A 373 2.52 -4.87 -6.61
N LEU A 374 2.72 -3.78 -5.86
CA LEU A 374 2.41 -3.75 -4.44
C LEU A 374 0.90 -3.83 -4.21
N THR A 375 0.09 -3.10 -4.97
CA THR A 375 -1.38 -3.21 -4.94
C THR A 375 -1.81 -4.64 -5.27
N TYR A 376 -1.24 -5.25 -6.31
CA TYR A 376 -1.47 -6.66 -6.63
C TYR A 376 -1.13 -7.58 -5.44
N ALA A 377 0.05 -7.39 -4.86
CA ALA A 377 0.57 -8.23 -3.78
C ALA A 377 -0.33 -8.23 -2.53
N PHE A 378 -0.84 -7.06 -2.13
CA PHE A 378 -1.71 -6.95 -0.95
C PHE A 378 -3.15 -7.42 -1.19
N PHE A 379 -3.70 -7.21 -2.40
CA PHE A 379 -5.13 -7.40 -2.64
C PHE A 379 -5.50 -8.54 -3.58
N GLU A 380 -4.71 -8.84 -4.62
CA GLU A 380 -5.08 -9.86 -5.63
C GLU A 380 -4.46 -11.24 -5.34
N THR A 381 -3.34 -11.31 -4.61
CA THR A 381 -2.65 -12.57 -4.29
C THR A 381 -3.56 -13.57 -3.57
N TYR A 382 -4.60 -13.11 -2.86
CA TYR A 382 -5.56 -13.99 -2.19
C TYR A 382 -6.16 -15.02 -3.16
N GLY A 383 -6.46 -14.63 -4.41
CA GLY A 383 -7.08 -15.53 -5.38
C GLY A 383 -6.14 -16.67 -5.77
N THR A 384 -4.85 -16.38 -5.91
CA THR A 384 -3.83 -17.41 -6.14
C THR A 384 -3.70 -18.34 -4.93
N ILE A 385 -3.69 -17.79 -3.71
CA ILE A 385 -3.55 -18.56 -2.47
C ILE A 385 -4.75 -19.48 -2.22
N ASP A 386 -5.97 -18.99 -2.44
CA ASP A 386 -7.21 -19.74 -2.17
C ASP A 386 -7.28 -21.05 -2.97
N TYR A 387 -6.87 -21.00 -4.24
CA TYR A 387 -6.88 -22.18 -5.11
C TYR A 387 -5.59 -23.02 -5.04
N LEU A 388 -4.48 -22.45 -4.56
CA LEU A 388 -3.19 -23.14 -4.50
C LEU A 388 -2.93 -23.83 -3.16
N THR A 389 -3.12 -23.12 -2.04
CA THR A 389 -2.70 -23.61 -0.70
C THR A 389 -3.80 -23.50 0.35
N LYS A 390 -4.86 -22.72 0.12
CA LYS A 390 -5.89 -22.38 1.11
C LYS A 390 -5.31 -21.81 2.41
N GLY A 391 -4.19 -21.08 2.31
CA GLY A 391 -3.50 -20.47 3.46
C GLY A 391 -2.56 -21.41 4.22
N GLY A 392 -2.44 -22.68 3.82
CA GLY A 392 -1.59 -23.68 4.47
C GLY A 392 -0.13 -23.72 3.99
N PRO A 393 0.68 -24.61 4.59
CA PRO A 393 0.43 -25.33 5.85
C PRO A 393 0.54 -24.41 7.08
N ALA A 394 -0.23 -24.68 8.13
CA ALA A 394 -0.15 -23.96 9.42
C ALA A 394 -0.16 -22.43 9.31
N GLY A 395 -0.93 -21.86 8.38
CA GLY A 395 -1.00 -20.42 8.15
C GLY A 395 0.21 -19.82 7.43
N ALA A 396 1.13 -20.64 6.88
CA ALA A 396 2.35 -20.16 6.23
C ALA A 396 2.11 -19.34 4.96
N THR A 397 0.94 -19.47 4.34
CA THR A 397 0.52 -18.67 3.19
C THR A 397 -0.72 -17.83 3.47
N ASN A 398 -1.11 -17.71 4.74
CA ASN A 398 -2.24 -16.88 5.15
C ASN A 398 -1.86 -15.38 5.12
N VAL A 399 -2.16 -14.71 4.01
CA VAL A 399 -1.96 -13.27 3.85
C VAL A 399 -3.16 -12.48 4.36
N ALA A 400 -2.97 -11.19 4.66
CA ALA A 400 -3.97 -10.33 5.30
C ALA A 400 -5.33 -10.33 4.57
N MET A 401 -5.34 -10.23 3.24
CA MET A 401 -6.58 -10.28 2.47
C MET A 401 -7.26 -11.66 2.56
N TYR A 402 -6.48 -12.74 2.58
CA TYR A 402 -7.03 -14.09 2.72
C TYR A 402 -7.61 -14.33 4.13
N GLU A 403 -6.92 -13.87 5.18
CA GLU A 403 -7.40 -13.88 6.57
C GLU A 403 -8.74 -13.13 6.70
N ILE A 404 -8.84 -11.92 6.14
CA ILE A 404 -10.08 -11.12 6.13
C ILE A 404 -11.24 -11.93 5.53
N ILE A 405 -11.01 -12.56 4.38
CA ILE A 405 -12.02 -13.38 3.70
C ILE A 405 -12.39 -14.62 4.54
N GLN A 406 -11.42 -15.27 5.21
CA GLN A 406 -11.71 -16.38 6.12
C GLN A 406 -12.54 -15.96 7.33
N VAL A 407 -12.23 -14.81 7.93
CA VAL A 407 -12.99 -14.26 9.06
C VAL A 407 -14.44 -13.97 8.65
N PHE A 408 -14.65 -13.43 7.44
CA PHE A 408 -15.99 -13.23 6.89
C PHE A 408 -16.73 -14.53 6.57
N ASN A 409 -16.10 -15.45 5.84
CA ASN A 409 -16.78 -16.64 5.31
C ASN A 409 -16.94 -17.76 6.35
N THR A 410 -15.90 -18.04 7.12
CA THR A 410 -15.87 -19.16 8.08
C THR A 410 -16.32 -18.71 9.47
N GLY A 411 -15.83 -17.55 9.92
CA GLY A 411 -16.19 -16.99 11.22
C GLY A 411 -17.55 -16.30 11.22
N GLY A 412 -18.01 -15.85 10.06
CA GLY A 412 -19.20 -15.01 9.94
C GLY A 412 -19.04 -13.68 10.68
N ASP A 413 -17.82 -13.26 11.05
CA ASP A 413 -17.58 -12.09 11.88
C ASP A 413 -17.29 -10.86 11.00
N LEU A 414 -18.36 -10.12 10.71
CA LEU A 414 -18.29 -8.91 9.90
C LEU A 414 -17.52 -7.79 10.61
N GLY A 415 -17.60 -7.74 11.94
CA GLY A 415 -16.95 -6.71 12.74
C GLY A 415 -15.44 -6.83 12.72
N ARG A 416 -14.94 -8.02 13.07
CA ARG A 416 -13.51 -8.33 13.07
C ARG A 416 -12.91 -8.24 11.66
N GLY A 417 -13.59 -8.77 10.64
CA GLY A 417 -13.12 -8.69 9.25
C GLY A 417 -13.05 -7.24 8.73
N SER A 418 -14.02 -6.40 9.12
CA SER A 418 -14.01 -4.97 8.78
C SER A 418 -12.87 -4.21 9.47
N ALA A 419 -12.57 -4.53 10.74
CA ALA A 419 -11.43 -3.94 11.46
C ALA A 419 -10.08 -4.33 10.81
N GLN A 420 -9.91 -5.62 10.46
CA GLN A 420 -8.73 -6.08 9.73
C GLN A 420 -8.60 -5.39 8.35
N SER A 421 -9.71 -5.20 7.63
CA SER A 421 -9.74 -4.48 6.35
C SER A 421 -9.29 -3.03 6.49
N MET A 422 -9.74 -2.34 7.55
CA MET A 422 -9.31 -0.97 7.85
C MET A 422 -7.81 -0.89 8.19
N ILE A 423 -7.28 -1.86 8.95
CA ILE A 423 -5.84 -1.95 9.24
C ILE A 423 -5.03 -2.16 7.96
N LEU A 424 -5.45 -3.09 7.09
CA LEU A 424 -4.80 -3.34 5.81
C LEU A 424 -4.83 -2.09 4.93
N PHE A 425 -5.98 -1.42 4.82
CA PHE A 425 -6.14 -0.19 4.04
C PHE A 425 -5.23 0.92 4.56
N ALA A 426 -5.21 1.18 5.88
CA ALA A 426 -4.34 2.17 6.50
C ALA A 426 -2.85 1.84 6.27
N GLY A 427 -2.49 0.56 6.37
CA GLY A 427 -1.14 0.06 6.09
C GLY A 427 -0.71 0.32 4.64
N VAL A 428 -1.56 0.00 3.67
CA VAL A 428 -1.29 0.23 2.24
C VAL A 428 -1.19 1.73 1.95
N VAL A 429 -2.14 2.56 2.42
CA VAL A 429 -2.09 4.01 2.24
C VAL A 429 -0.82 4.61 2.83
N GLY A 430 -0.45 4.21 4.05
CA GLY A 430 0.79 4.65 4.70
C GLY A 430 2.03 4.27 3.90
N LEU A 431 2.08 3.03 3.41
CA LEU A 431 3.18 2.53 2.57
C LEU A 431 3.25 3.27 1.23
N THR A 432 2.12 3.50 0.57
CA THR A 432 2.04 4.25 -0.69
C THR A 432 2.48 5.71 -0.49
N MET A 433 2.00 6.39 0.56
CA MET A 433 2.45 7.76 0.89
C MET A 433 3.96 7.81 1.14
N TRP A 434 4.50 6.85 1.88
CA TRP A 434 5.94 6.72 2.10
C TRP A 434 6.70 6.51 0.78
N GLN A 435 6.18 5.64 -0.09
CA GLN A 435 6.76 5.34 -1.39
C GLN A 435 6.82 6.58 -2.30
N PHE A 436 5.72 7.33 -2.42
CA PHE A 436 5.68 8.58 -3.20
C PHE A 436 6.64 9.63 -2.65
N ARG A 437 6.74 9.76 -1.32
CA ARG A 437 7.62 10.75 -0.69
C ARG A 437 9.10 10.39 -0.82
N SER A 438 9.46 9.11 -0.73
CA SER A 438 10.84 8.62 -0.81
C SER A 438 11.35 8.56 -2.25
N THR A 439 10.54 8.01 -3.16
CA THR A 439 10.95 7.69 -4.53
C THR A 439 10.58 8.79 -5.53
N GLY A 440 9.48 9.52 -5.33
CA GLY A 440 9.04 10.59 -6.24
C GLY A 440 10.04 11.75 -6.40
N ARG A 441 10.99 11.91 -5.46
CA ARG A 441 12.07 12.93 -5.55
C ARG A 441 13.32 12.45 -6.32
N ARG A 442 13.37 11.18 -6.72
CA ARG A 442 14.55 10.52 -7.33
C ARG A 442 14.33 10.13 -8.78
N VAL A 443 13.17 10.47 -9.35
CA VAL A 443 12.83 10.17 -10.75
C VAL A 443 13.45 11.26 -11.62
N THR A 444 14.48 10.90 -12.39
CA THR A 444 15.01 11.75 -13.44
C THR A 444 14.10 11.63 -14.64
N TYR A 445 13.22 12.62 -14.83
CA TYR A 445 12.61 12.86 -16.13
C TYR A 445 13.74 13.35 -17.02
N GLY A 446 14.13 12.53 -17.99
CA GLY A 446 15.21 12.81 -18.93
C GLY A 446 14.98 14.09 -19.71
#